data_AF-A0A382M089-F1
#
_entry.id   AF-A0A382M089-F1
#
_cell.length_a   1.000
_cell.length_b   1.000
_cell.length_c   1.000
_cell.angle_alpha   90.00
_cell.angle_beta   90.00
_cell.angle_gamma   90.00
#
_symmetry.space_group_name_H-M   'P 1'
#
loop_
_entity.id
_entity.type
_entity.pdbx_description
1 polymer ?
#
loop_
_entity_poly.entity_id
_entity_poly.type
_entity_poly.pdbx_seq_one_letter_code
_entity_poly.pdbx_strand_id
1 'polypeptide(L)' 'AEFPEGQDTACVSWDDVQFNAKAPAFWYARVLEEPSPRWTKALCERNELCDRFPEGDRDIAERAWSSPIWNLP' A
#
# COMPACT_ATOMS: atom_id res chain seq x y z
N ALA A 1 -2.39 12.83 -1.98
CA ALA A 1 -1.34 13.11 -2.98
C ALA A 1 -1.67 12.29 -4.21
N GLU A 2 -1.71 12.91 -5.37
CA GLU A 2 -1.81 12.19 -6.64
C GLU A 2 -0.39 11.84 -7.08
N PHE A 3 -0.15 10.57 -7.41
CA PHE A 3 1.15 10.10 -7.90
C PHE A 3 0.98 9.69 -9.35
N PRO A 4 1.82 10.19 -10.29
CA PRO A 4 1.80 9.70 -11.65
C PRO A 4 2.17 8.22 -11.72
N GLU A 5 1.56 7.47 -12.66
CA GLU A 5 1.84 6.05 -12.84
C GLU A 5 3.29 5.79 -13.28
N GLY A 6 3.83 4.64 -12.86
CA GLY A 6 5.12 4.13 -13.31
C GLY A 6 6.34 4.87 -12.77
N GLN A 7 6.23 5.60 -11.65
CA GLN A 7 7.37 6.25 -11.01
C GLN A 7 8.09 5.33 -10.02
N ASP A 8 9.43 5.33 -10.09
CA ASP A 8 10.29 4.60 -9.15
C ASP A 8 10.37 5.29 -7.78
N THR A 9 10.02 6.58 -7.70
CA THR A 9 10.12 7.38 -6.48
C THR A 9 8.93 8.31 -6.31
N ALA A 10 8.44 8.45 -5.08
CA ALA A 10 7.40 9.41 -4.71
C ALA A 10 7.84 10.23 -3.50
N CYS A 11 7.50 11.52 -3.48
CA CYS A 11 7.76 12.42 -2.36
C CYS A 11 6.46 13.09 -1.91
N VAL A 12 6.23 13.14 -0.60
CA VAL A 12 5.06 13.79 0.02
C VAL A 12 5.49 14.55 1.26
N SER A 13 4.94 15.74 1.44
CA SER A 13 4.95 16.48 2.70
C SER A 13 3.60 16.35 3.39
N TRP A 14 3.61 16.11 4.69
CA TRP A 14 2.42 16.07 5.53
C TRP A 14 2.73 16.70 6.88
N ASP A 15 1.78 17.49 7.39
CA ASP A 15 1.87 18.18 8.67
C ASP A 15 0.76 17.69 9.63
N ASP A 16 1.13 17.43 10.87
CA ASP A 16 0.20 17.05 11.93
C ASP A 16 -0.47 18.29 12.56
N VAL A 17 -1.63 18.69 12.03
CA VAL A 17 -2.39 19.86 12.52
C VAL A 17 -2.91 19.72 13.95
N GLN A 18 -2.89 18.51 14.51
CA GLN A 18 -3.34 18.23 15.88
C GLN A 18 -2.18 17.96 16.83
N PHE A 19 -0.94 18.24 16.40
CA PHE A 19 0.25 17.96 17.18
C PHE A 19 0.23 18.66 18.54
N ASN A 20 0.48 17.88 19.59
CA ASN A 20 0.60 18.36 20.96
C ASN A 20 1.97 17.97 21.53
N ALA A 21 2.85 18.96 21.71
CA ALA A 21 4.21 18.76 22.22
C ALA A 21 4.28 18.20 23.66
N LYS A 22 3.16 18.20 24.40
CA LYS A 22 3.09 17.63 25.76
C LYS A 22 2.60 16.18 25.78
N ALA A 23 2.28 15.60 24.62
CA ALA A 23 1.82 14.22 24.50
C ALA A 23 2.84 13.38 23.73
N PRO A 24 3.12 12.14 24.17
CA PRO A 24 3.86 11.17 23.37
C PRO A 24 3.16 10.93 22.03
N ALA A 25 3.93 10.89 20.95
CA ALA A 25 3.45 10.63 19.61
C ALA A 25 4.46 9.81 18.80
N PHE A 26 3.99 9.16 17.74
CA PHE A 26 4.86 8.53 16.75
C PHE A 26 4.22 8.57 15.37
N TRP A 27 5.06 8.57 14.33
CA TRP A 27 4.63 8.55 12.94
C TRP A 27 5.42 7.50 12.17
N TYR A 28 4.81 6.98 11.11
CA TYR A 28 5.47 6.11 10.15
C TYR A 28 4.85 6.33 8.77
N ALA A 29 5.65 6.18 7.73
CA ALA A 29 5.14 6.14 6.36
C ALA A 29 4.61 4.74 6.05
N ARG A 30 3.46 4.68 5.38
CA ARG A 30 2.90 3.44 4.81
C ARG A 30 2.74 3.61 3.31
N VAL A 31 3.25 2.64 2.55
CA VAL A 31 3.08 2.56 1.10
C VAL A 31 2.14 1.39 0.79
N LEU A 32 1.23 1.63 -0.15
CA LEU A 32 0.33 0.63 -0.72
C LEU A 32 0.72 0.46 -2.18
N GLU A 33 0.97 -0.77 -2.60
CA GLU A 33 1.15 -1.09 -4.01
C GLU A 33 -0.16 -0.90 -4.77
N GLU A 34 -0.07 -0.51 -6.05
CA GLU A 34 -1.18 -0.65 -6.99
C GLU A 34 -1.45 -2.15 -7.19
N PRO A 35 -2.70 -2.63 -7.08
CA PRO A 35 -3.02 -4.05 -7.23
C PRO A 35 -2.42 -4.67 -8.49
N SER A 36 -1.62 -5.72 -8.29
CA SER A 36 -0.96 -6.46 -9.36
C SER A 36 -1.56 -7.87 -9.53
N PRO A 37 -1.55 -8.43 -10.75
CA PRO A 37 -2.01 -9.81 -10.99
C PRO A 37 -1.30 -10.85 -10.11
N ARG A 38 -2.07 -11.69 -9.41
CA ARG A 38 -1.53 -12.89 -8.76
C ARG A 38 -1.29 -14.00 -9.78
N TRP A 39 -0.48 -14.98 -9.38
CA TRP A 39 -0.25 -16.19 -10.19
C TRP A 39 -1.56 -16.95 -10.50
N THR A 40 -2.55 -16.89 -9.61
CA THR A 40 -3.88 -17.52 -9.79
C THR A 40 -4.65 -16.91 -10.97
N LYS A 41 -4.59 -15.59 -11.15
CA LYS A 41 -5.15 -14.90 -12.31
C LYS A 41 -4.47 -15.34 -13.59
N ALA A 42 -3.14 -15.31 -13.62
CA ALA A 42 -2.37 -15.78 -14.77
C ALA A 42 -2.67 -17.24 -15.13
N LEU A 43 -2.88 -18.10 -14.12
CA LEU A 43 -3.25 -19.50 -14.34
C LEU A 43 -4.68 -19.64 -14.85
N CYS A 44 -5.66 -18.92 -14.29
CA CYS A 44 -7.04 -19.06 -14.71
C CYS A 44 -7.26 -18.53 -16.13
N GLU A 45 -6.61 -17.41 -16.49
CA GLU A 45 -6.68 -16.82 -17.82
C GLU A 45 -6.07 -17.75 -18.87
N ARG A 46 -4.89 -18.32 -18.57
CA ARG A 46 -4.22 -19.28 -19.47
C ARG A 46 -5.06 -20.50 -19.80
N ASN A 47 -5.90 -20.95 -18.86
CA ASN A 47 -6.73 -22.15 -19.02
C ASN A 47 -8.20 -21.85 -19.33
N GLU A 48 -8.58 -20.58 -19.45
CA GLU A 48 -9.98 -20.16 -19.65
C GLU A 48 -10.93 -20.66 -18.53
N LEU A 49 -10.44 -20.69 -17.29
CA LEU A 49 -11.16 -21.24 -16.13
C LEU A 49 -11.54 -20.17 -15.09
N CYS A 50 -11.37 -18.89 -15.36
CA CYS A 50 -11.61 -17.84 -14.35
C CYS A 50 -13.06 -17.83 -13.83
N ASP A 51 -14.05 -18.13 -14.69
CA ASP A 51 -15.47 -18.18 -14.31
C ASP A 51 -15.82 -19.38 -13.44
N ARG A 52 -15.00 -20.44 -13.49
CA ARG A 52 -15.17 -21.63 -12.64
C ARG A 52 -14.81 -21.35 -11.18
N PHE A 53 -14.00 -20.33 -10.92
CA PHE A 53 -13.53 -19.95 -9.59
C PHE A 53 -13.82 -18.45 -9.35
N PRO A 54 -15.10 -18.07 -9.20
CA PRO A 54 -15.48 -16.66 -9.04
C PRO A 54 -14.95 -16.05 -7.74
N GLU A 55 -14.81 -16.86 -6.70
CA GLU A 55 -14.26 -16.47 -5.39
C GLU A 55 -12.72 -16.50 -5.34
N GLY A 56 -12.06 -16.86 -6.45
CA GLY A 56 -10.60 -16.95 -6.50
C GLY A 56 -9.98 -15.57 -6.55
N ASP A 57 -9.13 -15.23 -5.58
CA ASP A 57 -8.35 -13.99 -5.58
C ASP A 57 -7.55 -13.85 -6.88
N ARG A 58 -7.73 -12.73 -7.58
CA ARG A 58 -7.09 -12.47 -8.88
C ARG A 58 -5.93 -11.49 -8.76
N ASP A 59 -6.00 -10.57 -7.80
CA ASP A 59 -5.01 -9.51 -7.63
C ASP A 59 -4.45 -9.52 -6.20
N ILE A 60 -3.24 -9.00 -6.03
CA ILE A 60 -2.56 -8.80 -4.74
C ILE A 60 -2.09 -7.36 -4.66
N ALA A 61 -2.08 -6.81 -3.46
CA ALA A 61 -1.50 -5.51 -3.21
C ALA A 61 -0.58 -5.62 -1.99
N GLU A 62 0.71 -5.47 -2.23
CA GLU A 62 1.71 -5.47 -1.17
C GLU A 62 1.68 -4.15 -0.38
N ARG A 63 2.25 -4.21 0.82
CA ARG A 63 2.29 -3.07 1.74
C ARG A 63 3.65 -2.99 2.38
N ALA A 64 4.17 -1.77 2.50
CA ALA A 64 5.41 -1.49 3.21
C ALA A 64 5.16 -0.45 4.31
N TRP A 65 5.92 -0.59 5.39
CA TRP A 65 5.89 0.31 6.54
C TRP A 65 7.32 0.76 6.85
N SER A 66 7.50 2.05 7.10
CA SER A 66 8.78 2.55 7.61
C SER A 66 8.95 2.21 9.09
N SER A 67 10.18 2.34 9.58
CA SER A 67 10.41 2.43 11.02
C SER A 67 9.64 3.62 11.61
N PRO A 68 9.17 3.52 12.87
CA PRO A 68 8.52 4.62 13.54
C PRO A 68 9.50 5.73 13.89
N ILE A 69 9.04 6.98 13.81
CA ILE A 69 9.71 8.16 14.33
C ILE A 69 8.99 8.56 15.60
N TRP A 70 9.68 8.49 16.74
CA TRP A 70 9.10 8.77 18.05
C TRP A 70 9.31 10.22 18.44
N ASN A 71 8.31 10.78 19.12
CA ASN A 71 8.43 12.02 19.87
C ASN A 71 7.90 11.81 21.29
N LEU A 72 8.79 11.99 22.26
CA LEU A 72 8.51 11.86 23.68
C LEU A 72 8.79 13.22 24.35
N PRO A 73 7.81 13.80 25.08
CA PRO A 73 7.96 15.08 25.77
C PRO A 73 9.06 15.11 26.83
#